data_AF-A0A8K0HXJ6-F1
#
_entry.id   AF-A0A8K0HXJ6-F1
#
_cell.length_a   1.000
_cell.length_b   1.000
_cell.length_c   1.000
_cell.angle_alpha   90.00
_cell.angle_beta   90.00
_cell.angle_gamma   90.00
#
_symmetry.space_group_name_H-M   'P 1'
#
loop_
_entity.id
_entity.type
_entity.pdbx_description
1 polymer ?
#
loop_
_entity_poly.entity_id
_entity_poly.type
_entity_poly.pdbx_seq_one_letter_code
_entity_poly.pdbx_strand_id
1 'polypeptide(L)'
;MNSKKAVERSAYFARREAARVLRQVLQGDARQRATASIKSLVYGPSVRNKKATLALVCQTLKYLPLMKDVLARTKLLTCKWKKQEELILVTAYDVLFGQDIAMTGDVEKFLMRHKDALQTALAQLCLTQKVKHVEDWLLKNQNPVISKPRYVRVNTLKMDVESAIREIGKMNKVTKDDMVPDMLVLPSGMDLHDHPLVKNGSMFLQGKASSMVAVALSPKPGWKVRAILLDPSCSGSGISAERLDHLLPSYSKGDL
;
A
#
# COMPACT_ATOMS: atom_id res chain seq x y z
N MET A 1 -21.23 -19.01 20.20
CA MET A 1 -22.01 -17.82 19.78
C MET A 1 -21.26 -16.48 19.87
N ASN A 2 -20.47 -16.21 20.92
CA ASN A 2 -19.82 -14.91 21.12
C ASN A 2 -18.71 -14.55 20.11
N SER A 3 -17.96 -15.55 19.61
CA SER A 3 -16.85 -15.31 18.67
C SER A 3 -17.34 -14.77 17.31
N LYS A 4 -18.41 -15.35 16.74
CA LYS A 4 -18.99 -14.86 15.47
C LYS A 4 -19.48 -13.41 15.57
N LYS A 5 -20.25 -13.07 16.60
CA LYS A 5 -20.72 -11.68 16.83
C LYS A 5 -19.57 -10.68 16.99
N ALA A 6 -18.46 -11.09 17.62
CA ALA A 6 -17.28 -10.24 17.75
C ALA A 6 -16.58 -9.99 16.40
N VAL A 7 -16.46 -11.02 15.56
CA VAL A 7 -15.91 -10.90 14.19
C VAL A 7 -16.79 -10.00 13.33
N GLU A 8 -18.10 -10.20 13.36
CA GLU A 8 -19.08 -9.37 12.64
C GLU A 8 -18.98 -7.89 13.05
N ARG A 9 -18.88 -7.63 14.35
CA ARG A 9 -18.70 -6.28 14.91
C ARG A 9 -17.37 -5.67 14.49
N SER A 10 -16.30 -6.46 14.45
CA SER A 10 -14.98 -6.01 13.98
C SER A 10 -14.99 -5.62 12.50
N ALA A 11 -15.59 -6.46 11.65
CA ALA A 11 -15.76 -6.18 10.22
C ALA A 11 -16.63 -4.94 9.98
N TYR A 12 -17.71 -4.79 10.77
CA TYR A 12 -18.55 -3.59 10.77
C TYR A 12 -17.69 -2.33 10.96
N PHE A 13 -16.90 -2.24 12.04
CA PHE A 13 -16.07 -1.06 12.29
C PHE A 13 -14.99 -0.86 11.22
N ALA A 14 -14.35 -1.94 10.76
CA ALA A 14 -13.32 -1.86 9.73
C ALA A 14 -13.82 -1.19 8.44
N ARG A 15 -15.06 -1.45 8.00
CA ARG A 15 -15.64 -0.78 6.82
C ARG A 15 -15.79 0.73 7.00
N ARG A 16 -16.21 1.18 8.19
CA ARG A 16 -16.39 2.62 8.47
C ARG A 16 -15.04 3.33 8.60
N GLU A 17 -14.08 2.67 9.25
CA GLU A 17 -12.70 3.15 9.34
C GLU A 17 -12.07 3.26 7.94
N ALA A 18 -12.24 2.23 7.10
CA ALA A 18 -11.77 2.21 5.73
C ALA A 18 -12.44 3.29 4.87
N ALA A 19 -13.75 3.49 4.98
CA ALA A 19 -14.47 4.55 4.26
C ALA A 19 -13.95 5.95 4.62
N ARG A 20 -13.63 6.20 5.91
CA ARG A 20 -13.06 7.47 6.35
C ARG A 20 -11.66 7.69 5.76
N VAL A 21 -10.80 6.67 5.77
CA VAL A 21 -9.47 6.74 5.16
C VAL A 21 -9.58 6.96 3.65
N LEU A 22 -10.45 6.18 2.98
CA LEU A 22 -10.69 6.28 1.55
C LEU A 22 -11.16 7.69 1.16
N ARG A 23 -12.09 8.28 1.92
CA ARG A 23 -12.51 9.68 1.73
C ARG A 23 -11.34 10.65 1.73
N GLN A 24 -10.44 10.56 2.71
CA GLN A 24 -9.27 11.44 2.78
C GLN A 24 -8.32 11.24 1.60
N VAL A 25 -8.10 9.99 1.18
CA VAL A 25 -7.28 9.66 0.02
C VAL A 25 -7.89 10.24 -1.26
N LEU A 26 -9.18 10.02 -1.51
CA LEU A 26 -9.87 10.51 -2.71
C LEU A 26 -9.99 12.03 -2.74
N GLN A 27 -10.21 12.68 -1.58
CA GLN A 27 -10.22 14.14 -1.50
C GLN A 27 -8.83 14.73 -1.74
N GLY A 28 -7.78 14.07 -1.25
CA GLY A 28 -6.39 14.47 -1.51
C GLY A 28 -6.04 14.35 -2.99
N ASP A 29 -6.43 13.25 -3.63
CA ASP A 29 -6.27 13.03 -5.07
C ASP A 29 -7.02 14.08 -5.90
N ALA A 30 -8.30 14.32 -5.60
CA ALA A 30 -9.12 15.33 -6.28
C ALA A 30 -8.54 16.75 -6.16
N ARG A 31 -7.83 17.05 -5.07
CA ARG A 31 -7.15 18.33 -4.83
C ARG A 31 -5.70 18.36 -5.31
N GLN A 32 -5.20 17.26 -5.88
CA GLN A 32 -3.79 17.08 -6.23
C GLN A 32 -2.84 17.37 -5.05
N ARG A 33 -3.31 17.08 -3.83
CA ARG A 33 -2.60 17.34 -2.58
C ARG A 33 -2.88 16.23 -1.58
N ALA A 34 -1.98 15.25 -1.55
CA ALA A 34 -2.04 14.17 -0.57
C ALA A 34 -1.84 14.74 0.85
N THR A 35 -2.81 14.52 1.73
CA THR A 35 -2.72 14.93 3.14
C THR A 35 -1.78 14.03 3.94
N ALA A 36 -1.77 12.73 3.63
CA ALA A 36 -0.87 11.74 4.21
C ALA A 36 -0.88 10.45 3.38
N SER A 37 0.10 9.57 3.59
CA SER A 37 0.10 8.23 2.98
C SER A 37 -1.02 7.35 3.56
N ILE A 38 -1.52 6.38 2.78
CA ILE A 38 -2.50 5.38 3.26
C ILE A 38 -1.99 4.70 4.53
N LYS A 39 -0.70 4.36 4.58
CA LYS A 39 -0.07 3.75 5.75
C LYS A 39 -0.19 4.68 6.97
N SER A 40 0.19 5.94 6.84
CA SER A 40 0.09 6.92 7.94
C SER A 40 -1.35 7.08 8.43
N LEU A 41 -2.32 7.15 7.51
CA LEU A 41 -3.73 7.28 7.86
C LEU A 41 -4.27 6.05 8.60
N VAL A 42 -3.92 4.84 8.16
CA VAL A 42 -4.39 3.60 8.79
C VAL A 42 -3.69 3.35 10.13
N TYR A 43 -2.39 3.58 10.24
CA TYR A 43 -1.65 3.32 11.48
C TYR A 43 -1.81 4.43 12.53
N GLY A 44 -2.38 5.59 12.20
CA GLY A 44 -2.70 6.66 13.16
C GLY A 44 -3.75 6.27 14.22
N PRO A 45 -3.80 6.92 15.39
CA PRO A 45 -4.56 6.47 16.57
C PRO A 45 -6.08 6.34 16.36
N SER A 46 -6.61 6.93 15.29
CA SER A 46 -8.03 6.98 14.97
C SER A 46 -8.61 5.65 14.44
N VAL A 47 -7.76 4.70 14.00
CA VAL A 47 -8.17 3.39 13.48
C VAL A 47 -7.85 2.31 14.50
N ARG A 48 -8.85 1.52 14.89
CA ARG A 48 -8.68 0.40 15.83
C ARG A 48 -8.23 -0.86 15.11
N ASN A 49 -8.91 -1.24 14.03
CA ASN A 49 -8.59 -2.46 13.30
C ASN A 49 -7.63 -2.17 12.14
N LYS A 50 -6.34 -2.05 12.46
CA LYS A 50 -5.28 -1.70 11.50
C LYS A 50 -5.22 -2.62 10.29
N LYS A 51 -5.16 -3.93 10.54
CA LYS A 51 -4.93 -4.94 9.50
C LYS A 51 -6.11 -5.04 8.54
N ALA A 52 -7.34 -5.12 9.06
CA ALA A 52 -8.53 -5.21 8.21
C ALA A 52 -8.78 -3.91 7.45
N THR A 53 -8.60 -2.75 8.11
CA THR A 53 -8.77 -1.45 7.46
C THR A 53 -7.77 -1.25 6.34
N LEU A 54 -6.49 -1.57 6.55
CA LEU A 54 -5.47 -1.47 5.50
C LEU A 54 -5.83 -2.35 4.30
N ALA A 55 -6.22 -3.60 4.55
CA ALA A 55 -6.60 -4.54 3.50
C ALA A 55 -7.80 -4.01 2.69
N LEU A 56 -8.87 -3.59 3.36
CA LEU A 56 -10.08 -3.06 2.70
C LEU A 56 -9.77 -1.79 1.89
N VAL A 57 -8.99 -0.85 2.42
CA VAL A 57 -8.63 0.38 1.69
C VAL A 57 -7.82 0.04 0.44
N CYS A 58 -6.77 -0.78 0.57
CA CYS A 58 -5.92 -1.14 -0.57
C CYS A 58 -6.68 -1.89 -1.66
N GLN A 59 -7.54 -2.84 -1.27
CA GLN A 59 -8.35 -3.57 -2.25
C GLN A 59 -9.43 -2.68 -2.87
N THR A 60 -10.14 -1.87 -2.09
CA THR A 60 -11.14 -0.95 -2.64
C THR A 60 -10.52 0.03 -3.65
N LEU A 61 -9.30 0.52 -3.36
CA LEU A 61 -8.55 1.37 -4.30
C LEU A 61 -8.14 0.61 -5.57
N LYS A 62 -7.66 -0.64 -5.44
CA LYS A 62 -7.30 -1.50 -6.59
C LYS A 62 -8.48 -1.71 -7.53
N TYR A 63 -9.69 -1.89 -7.00
CA TYR A 63 -10.92 -2.12 -7.76
C TYR A 63 -11.74 -0.83 -7.98
N LEU A 64 -11.23 0.34 -7.60
CA LEU A 64 -12.01 1.58 -7.57
C LEU A 64 -12.64 1.95 -8.92
N PRO A 65 -11.93 1.90 -10.06
CA PRO A 65 -12.52 2.23 -11.36
C PRO A 65 -13.66 1.27 -11.73
N LEU A 66 -13.45 -0.03 -11.52
CA LEU A 66 -14.47 -1.06 -11.73
C LEU A 66 -15.70 -0.83 -10.85
N MET A 67 -15.50 -0.56 -9.56
CA MET A 67 -16.59 -0.34 -8.62
C MET A 67 -17.41 0.90 -8.97
N LYS A 68 -16.78 1.99 -9.43
CA LYS A 68 -17.48 3.18 -9.92
C LYS A 68 -18.36 2.86 -11.12
N ASP A 69 -17.86 2.09 -12.09
CA ASP A 69 -18.62 1.68 -13.27
C ASP A 69 -19.80 0.77 -12.92
N VAL A 70 -19.60 -0.21 -12.02
CA VAL A 70 -20.67 -1.09 -11.52
C VAL A 70 -21.76 -0.27 -10.82
N LEU A 71 -21.39 0.65 -9.93
CA LEU A 71 -22.34 1.48 -9.20
C LEU A 71 -23.10 2.45 -10.13
N ALA A 72 -22.43 2.98 -11.15
CA ALA A 72 -23.06 3.84 -12.15
C ALA A 72 -24.14 3.09 -12.96
N ARG A 73 -23.86 1.84 -13.37
CA ARG A 73 -24.80 1.00 -14.12
C ARG A 73 -26.03 0.58 -13.31
N THR A 74 -25.82 0.29 -12.03
CA THR A 74 -26.92 -0.10 -11.12
C THR A 74 -27.75 1.08 -10.62
N LYS A 75 -27.28 2.33 -10.80
CA LYS A 75 -27.95 3.56 -10.33
C LYS A 75 -28.27 3.54 -8.83
N LEU A 76 -27.48 2.81 -8.02
CA LEU A 76 -27.72 2.64 -6.58
C LEU A 76 -27.35 3.87 -5.74
N LEU A 77 -26.54 4.79 -6.29
CA LEU A 77 -26.15 6.03 -5.63
C LEU A 77 -27.29 7.06 -5.67
N THR A 78 -28.31 6.86 -4.84
CA THR A 78 -29.38 7.83 -4.60
C THR A 78 -28.91 9.00 -3.73
N CYS A 79 -29.71 10.08 -3.62
CA CYS A 79 -29.36 11.26 -2.80
C CYS A 79 -28.98 10.91 -1.35
N LYS A 80 -29.63 9.89 -0.77
CA LYS A 80 -29.29 9.38 0.58
C LYS A 80 -27.87 8.83 0.64
N TRP A 81 -27.52 7.97 -0.32
CA TRP A 81 -26.25 7.25 -0.33
C TRP A 81 -25.08 8.05 -0.90
N LYS A 82 -25.36 9.08 -1.68
CA LYS A 82 -24.35 10.00 -2.24
C LYS A 82 -23.52 10.69 -1.15
N LYS A 83 -24.09 10.95 0.04
CA LYS A 83 -23.34 11.51 1.19
C LYS A 83 -22.36 10.52 1.83
N GLN A 84 -22.52 9.23 1.54
CA GLN A 84 -21.74 8.12 2.08
C GLN A 84 -21.11 7.28 0.97
N GLU A 85 -20.77 7.91 -0.16
CA GLU A 85 -20.26 7.24 -1.36
C GLU A 85 -19.07 6.32 -1.05
N GLU A 86 -18.14 6.75 -0.21
CA GLU A 86 -16.95 5.97 0.14
C GLU A 86 -17.30 4.72 0.96
N LEU A 87 -18.33 4.80 1.80
CA LEU A 87 -18.84 3.65 2.54
C LEU A 87 -19.57 2.68 1.61
N ILE A 88 -20.31 3.19 0.63
CA ILE A 88 -20.95 2.38 -0.41
C ILE A 88 -19.89 1.64 -1.22
N LEU A 89 -18.81 2.32 -1.64
CA LEU A 89 -17.72 1.71 -2.40
C LEU A 89 -17.02 0.59 -1.62
N VAL A 90 -16.61 0.85 -0.38
CA VAL A 90 -15.95 -0.16 0.47
C VAL A 90 -16.88 -1.34 0.72
N THR A 91 -18.15 -1.08 1.00
CA THR A 91 -19.12 -2.15 1.29
C THR A 91 -19.50 -2.92 0.03
N ALA A 92 -19.62 -2.27 -1.13
CA ALA A 92 -19.90 -2.94 -2.40
C ALA A 92 -18.74 -3.86 -2.81
N TYR A 93 -17.49 -3.42 -2.63
CA TYR A 93 -16.32 -4.27 -2.81
C TYR A 93 -16.41 -5.50 -1.89
N ASP A 94 -16.67 -5.29 -0.61
CA ASP A 94 -16.78 -6.40 0.36
C ASP A 94 -17.96 -7.34 0.01
N VAL A 95 -19.10 -6.82 -0.47
CA VAL A 95 -20.28 -7.60 -0.94
C VAL A 95 -20.00 -8.47 -2.15
N LEU A 96 -19.17 -7.99 -3.06
CA LEU A 96 -18.84 -8.71 -4.29
C LEU A 96 -17.69 -9.70 -4.12
N PHE A 97 -16.68 -9.35 -3.30
CA PHE A 97 -15.41 -10.10 -3.24
C PHE A 97 -15.00 -10.55 -1.83
N GLY A 98 -15.67 -10.07 -0.78
CA GLY A 98 -15.40 -10.46 0.60
C GLY A 98 -16.02 -11.80 0.99
N GLN A 99 -15.55 -12.37 2.11
CA GLN A 99 -16.09 -13.59 2.70
C GLN A 99 -17.20 -13.26 3.71
N ASP A 100 -18.34 -13.97 3.63
CA ASP A 100 -19.50 -13.92 4.53
C ASP A 100 -19.75 -12.61 5.28
N ILE A 101 -20.62 -11.77 4.71
CA ILE A 101 -20.89 -10.45 5.24
C ILE A 101 -21.97 -10.49 6.29
N ALA A 102 -21.57 -10.11 7.50
CA ALA A 102 -22.51 -9.71 8.53
C ALA A 102 -23.45 -8.61 8.01
N MET A 103 -24.77 -8.85 8.04
CA MET A 103 -25.81 -7.89 7.64
C MET A 103 -26.02 -6.75 8.66
N THR A 104 -24.96 -6.33 9.33
CA THR A 104 -25.02 -5.30 10.38
C THR A 104 -24.83 -3.94 9.73
N GLY A 105 -25.87 -3.09 9.78
CA GLY A 105 -25.86 -1.74 9.21
C GLY A 105 -26.81 -1.54 8.03
N ASP A 106 -27.26 -0.30 7.83
CA ASP A 106 -28.24 0.03 6.80
C ASP A 106 -27.66 -0.09 5.38
N VAL A 107 -26.39 0.28 5.21
CA VAL A 107 -25.68 0.19 3.92
C VAL A 107 -25.49 -1.26 3.50
N GLU A 108 -25.04 -2.12 4.42
CA GLU A 108 -24.89 -3.55 4.19
C GLU A 108 -26.23 -4.19 3.81
N LYS A 109 -27.29 -3.93 4.58
CA LYS A 109 -28.62 -4.45 4.28
C LYS A 109 -29.13 -3.96 2.92
N PHE A 110 -28.88 -2.69 2.60
CA PHE A 110 -29.26 -2.11 1.32
C PHE A 110 -28.53 -2.77 0.14
N LEU A 111 -27.20 -2.91 0.21
CA LEU A 111 -26.40 -3.51 -0.87
C LEU A 111 -26.64 -5.02 -0.99
N MET A 112 -26.85 -5.72 0.11
CA MET A 112 -27.19 -7.14 0.09
C MET A 112 -28.52 -7.41 -0.62
N ARG A 113 -29.53 -6.54 -0.46
CA ARG A 113 -30.80 -6.62 -1.21
C ARG A 113 -30.62 -6.42 -2.72
N HIS A 114 -29.56 -5.73 -3.13
CA HIS A 114 -29.26 -5.44 -4.53
C HIS A 114 -28.03 -6.23 -5.03
N LYS A 115 -27.64 -7.30 -4.33
CA LYS A 115 -26.45 -8.09 -4.65
C LYS A 115 -26.52 -8.67 -6.07
N ASP A 116 -27.67 -9.21 -6.46
CA ASP A 116 -27.88 -9.80 -7.78
C ASP A 116 -27.75 -8.75 -8.90
N ALA A 117 -28.22 -7.53 -8.65
CA ALA A 117 -28.08 -6.41 -9.58
C ALA A 117 -26.61 -5.99 -9.73
N LEU A 118 -25.84 -5.94 -8.63
CA LEU A 118 -24.41 -5.66 -8.65
C LEU A 118 -23.63 -6.74 -9.41
N GLN A 119 -23.94 -8.02 -9.18
CA GLN A 119 -23.31 -9.15 -9.87
C GLN A 119 -23.63 -9.14 -11.36
N THR A 120 -24.87 -8.83 -11.73
CA THR A 120 -25.30 -8.70 -13.13
C THR A 120 -24.58 -7.55 -13.83
N ALA A 121 -24.48 -6.39 -13.19
CA ALA A 121 -23.74 -5.24 -13.73
C ALA A 121 -22.24 -5.56 -13.89
N LEU A 122 -21.64 -6.29 -12.95
CA LEU A 122 -20.27 -6.76 -13.04
C LEU A 122 -20.08 -7.73 -14.22
N ALA A 123 -20.97 -8.71 -14.38
CA ALA A 123 -20.93 -9.66 -15.50
C ALA A 123 -21.06 -8.96 -16.86
N GLN A 124 -21.98 -7.99 -16.97
CA GLN A 124 -22.16 -7.18 -18.18
C GLN A 124 -20.90 -6.35 -18.51
N LEU A 125 -20.21 -5.81 -17.50
CA LEU A 125 -18.94 -5.11 -17.68
C LEU A 125 -17.84 -6.02 -18.20
N CYS A 126 -17.71 -7.24 -17.64
CA CYS A 126 -16.76 -8.24 -18.12
C CYS A 126 -17.02 -8.62 -19.58
N LEU A 127 -18.29 -8.82 -19.95
CA LEU A 127 -18.70 -9.10 -21.34
C LEU A 127 -18.36 -7.95 -22.29
N THR A 128 -18.69 -6.72 -21.92
CA THR A 128 -18.41 -5.51 -22.72
C THR A 128 -16.91 -5.36 -22.99
N GLN A 129 -16.08 -5.72 -22.02
CA GLN A 129 -14.62 -5.58 -22.09
C GLN A 129 -13.91 -6.80 -22.70
N LYS A 130 -14.67 -7.85 -23.06
CA LYS A 130 -14.20 -9.14 -23.57
C LYS A 130 -13.22 -9.85 -22.64
N VAL A 131 -13.54 -9.83 -21.34
CA VAL A 131 -12.68 -10.39 -20.29
C VAL A 131 -13.40 -11.53 -19.58
N LYS A 132 -12.69 -12.64 -19.31
CA LYS A 132 -13.23 -13.81 -18.61
C LYS A 132 -13.23 -13.65 -17.08
N HIS A 133 -12.17 -13.05 -16.53
CA HIS A 133 -12.00 -12.86 -15.09
C HIS A 133 -11.84 -11.38 -14.72
N VAL A 134 -12.26 -10.99 -13.51
CA VAL A 134 -12.13 -9.59 -13.06
C VAL A 134 -10.65 -9.20 -12.94
N GLU A 135 -9.78 -10.14 -12.60
CA GLU A 135 -8.33 -9.98 -12.51
C GLU A 135 -7.73 -9.54 -13.84
N ASP A 136 -8.17 -10.14 -14.94
CA ASP A 136 -7.74 -9.79 -16.29
C ASP A 136 -8.18 -8.37 -16.67
N TRP A 137 -9.35 -7.93 -16.18
CA TRP A 137 -9.84 -6.56 -16.40
C TRP A 137 -8.96 -5.56 -15.67
N LEU A 138 -8.53 -5.89 -14.44
CA LEU A 138 -7.60 -5.07 -13.68
C LEU A 138 -6.23 -5.01 -14.37
N LEU A 139 -5.73 -6.12 -14.91
CA LEU A 139 -4.46 -6.14 -15.65
C LEU A 139 -4.50 -5.29 -16.92
N LYS A 140 -5.63 -5.26 -17.62
CA LYS A 140 -5.84 -4.47 -18.84
C LYS A 140 -5.96 -2.96 -18.55
N ASN A 141 -6.59 -2.59 -17.44
CA ASN A 141 -6.87 -1.18 -17.09
C ASN A 141 -5.87 -0.58 -16.09
N GLN A 142 -5.04 -1.40 -15.46
CA GLN A 142 -3.85 -0.89 -14.80
C GLN A 142 -2.84 -0.53 -15.90
N ASN A 143 -2.24 0.67 -15.81
CA ASN A 143 -0.95 0.91 -16.46
C ASN A 143 -0.08 -0.32 -16.17
N PRO A 144 0.54 -0.96 -17.18
CA PRO A 144 1.22 -2.23 -16.99
C PRO A 144 2.08 -2.09 -15.75
N VAL A 145 1.66 -2.76 -14.67
CA VAL A 145 2.43 -2.78 -13.43
C VAL A 145 3.59 -3.67 -13.80
N ILE A 146 4.60 -3.07 -14.42
CA ILE A 146 5.88 -3.71 -14.66
C ILE A 146 6.23 -4.27 -13.29
N SER A 147 6.29 -5.60 -13.22
CA SER A 147 6.66 -6.34 -12.02
C SER A 147 7.95 -5.71 -11.53
N LYS A 148 7.83 -4.82 -10.53
CA LYS A 148 8.99 -4.04 -10.10
C LYS A 148 9.90 -5.01 -9.35
N PRO A 149 11.16 -5.11 -9.73
CA PRO A 149 12.10 -5.90 -8.97
C PRO A 149 12.17 -5.37 -7.54
N ARG A 150 12.43 -6.28 -6.60
CA ARG A 150 12.75 -5.88 -5.22
C ARG A 150 14.24 -5.67 -5.10
N TYR A 151 14.62 -4.63 -4.38
CA TYR A 151 16.02 -4.29 -4.14
C TYR A 151 16.36 -4.54 -2.68
N VAL A 152 17.54 -5.13 -2.47
CA VAL A 152 18.10 -5.36 -1.14
C VAL A 152 19.55 -4.92 -1.15
N ARG A 153 19.94 -4.11 -0.16
CA ARG A 153 21.32 -3.69 0.03
C ARG A 153 22.00 -4.57 1.06
N VAL A 154 23.17 -5.10 0.73
CA VAL A 154 24.00 -5.91 1.60
C VAL A 154 24.79 -5.01 2.53
N ASN A 155 24.81 -5.32 3.81
CA ASN A 155 25.66 -4.64 4.76
C ASN A 155 27.08 -5.21 4.70
N THR A 156 27.93 -4.59 3.89
CA THR A 156 29.33 -4.99 3.68
C THR A 156 30.19 -4.93 4.95
N LEU A 157 29.71 -4.31 6.02
CA LEU A 157 30.35 -4.35 7.34
C LEU A 157 30.12 -5.67 8.09
N LYS A 158 29.09 -6.44 7.72
CA LYS A 158 28.69 -7.69 8.39
C LYS A 158 28.81 -8.92 7.51
N MET A 159 28.64 -8.78 6.20
CA MET A 159 28.70 -9.90 5.27
C MET A 159 29.15 -9.44 3.87
N ASP A 160 29.81 -10.34 3.13
CA ASP A 160 30.16 -10.11 1.74
C ASP A 160 28.97 -10.32 0.79
N VAL A 161 29.04 -9.70 -0.39
CA VAL A 161 27.95 -9.72 -1.38
C VAL A 161 27.78 -11.12 -1.97
N GLU A 162 28.87 -11.85 -2.18
CA GLU A 162 28.90 -13.19 -2.75
C GLU A 162 28.20 -14.20 -1.82
N SER A 163 28.44 -14.12 -0.51
CA SER A 163 27.72 -14.90 0.50
C SER A 163 26.25 -14.52 0.56
N ALA A 164 25.89 -13.24 0.42
CA ALA A 164 24.49 -12.82 0.35
C ALA A 164 23.78 -13.41 -0.87
N ILE A 165 24.44 -13.41 -2.04
CA ILE A 165 23.92 -14.02 -3.27
C ILE A 165 23.73 -15.52 -3.07
N ARG A 166 24.70 -16.22 -2.46
CA ARG A 166 24.59 -17.66 -2.17
C ARG A 166 23.42 -17.98 -1.26
N GLU A 167 23.21 -17.23 -0.18
CA GLU A 167 22.14 -17.50 0.78
C GLU A 167 20.75 -17.18 0.20
N ILE A 168 20.57 -16.01 -0.40
CA ILE A 168 19.27 -15.64 -1.00
C ILE A 168 19.01 -16.44 -2.29
N GLY A 169 20.06 -16.81 -3.01
CA GLY A 169 20.04 -17.66 -4.20
C GLY A 169 19.44 -19.04 -3.97
N LYS A 170 19.47 -19.56 -2.73
CA LYS A 170 18.79 -20.81 -2.36
C LYS A 170 17.27 -20.71 -2.48
N MET A 171 16.71 -19.50 -2.32
CA MET A 171 15.27 -19.27 -2.34
C MET A 171 14.76 -18.89 -3.74
N ASN A 172 15.51 -18.07 -4.49
CA ASN A 172 15.11 -17.63 -5.82
C ASN A 172 16.30 -17.08 -6.63
N LYS A 173 16.07 -16.74 -7.91
CA LYS A 173 17.06 -16.07 -8.76
C LYS A 173 17.41 -14.71 -8.17
N VAL A 174 18.70 -14.47 -7.98
CA VAL A 174 19.26 -13.20 -7.51
C VAL A 174 20.27 -12.71 -8.52
N THR A 175 20.23 -11.43 -8.85
CA THR A 175 21.26 -10.79 -9.68
C THR A 175 21.83 -9.59 -8.94
N LYS A 176 23.12 -9.33 -9.12
CA LYS A 176 23.75 -8.11 -8.60
C LYS A 176 23.32 -6.91 -9.46
N ASP A 177 23.13 -5.75 -8.83
CA ASP A 177 22.88 -4.51 -9.55
C ASP A 177 24.15 -4.03 -10.27
N ASP A 178 23.96 -3.40 -11.42
CA ASP A 178 25.02 -2.88 -12.29
C ASP A 178 25.62 -1.56 -11.80
N MET A 179 24.84 -0.74 -11.09
CA MET A 179 25.23 0.60 -10.66
C MET A 179 25.59 0.68 -9.17
N VAL A 180 24.92 -0.11 -8.33
CA VAL A 180 25.10 -0.08 -6.87
C VAL A 180 25.82 -1.37 -6.41
N PRO A 181 27.11 -1.30 -6.01
CA PRO A 181 27.95 -2.48 -5.81
C PRO A 181 27.47 -3.47 -4.74
N ASP A 182 26.79 -2.99 -3.71
CA ASP A 182 26.26 -3.77 -2.59
C ASP A 182 24.76 -4.08 -2.74
N MET A 183 24.17 -3.90 -3.92
CA MET A 183 22.75 -4.12 -4.14
C MET A 183 22.45 -5.41 -4.91
N LEU A 184 21.42 -6.10 -4.44
CA LEU A 184 20.85 -7.28 -5.05
C LEU A 184 19.46 -6.96 -5.61
N VAL A 185 19.20 -7.49 -6.80
CA VAL A 185 17.94 -7.40 -7.52
C VAL A 185 17.25 -8.77 -7.43
N LEU A 186 16.02 -8.75 -6.91
CA LEU A 186 15.20 -9.92 -6.65
C LEU A 186 13.92 -9.85 -7.50
N PRO A 187 13.33 -11.02 -7.84
CA PRO A 187 12.05 -11.06 -8.51
C PRO A 187 10.95 -10.42 -7.66
N SER A 188 9.90 -9.93 -8.33
CA SER A 188 8.73 -9.39 -7.63
C SER A 188 8.10 -10.43 -6.72
N GLY A 189 7.55 -9.97 -5.58
CA GLY A 189 6.80 -10.83 -4.66
C GLY A 189 7.64 -11.56 -3.61
N MET A 190 8.98 -11.56 -3.73
CA MET A 190 9.85 -12.08 -2.68
C MET A 190 9.75 -11.18 -1.44
N ASP A 191 9.29 -11.73 -0.31
CA ASP A 191 9.22 -11.03 0.97
C ASP A 191 10.37 -11.49 1.87
N LEU A 192 11.19 -10.54 2.29
CA LEU A 192 12.35 -10.76 3.13
C LEU A 192 12.26 -10.03 4.48
N HIS A 193 11.13 -9.38 4.80
CA HIS A 193 11.00 -8.65 6.06
C HIS A 193 11.26 -9.55 7.28
N ASP A 194 10.86 -10.82 7.20
CA ASP A 194 11.04 -11.79 8.26
C ASP A 194 12.36 -12.58 8.18
N HIS A 195 13.15 -12.38 7.14
CA HIS A 195 14.37 -13.14 6.88
C HIS A 195 15.45 -12.85 7.95
N PRO A 196 16.18 -13.87 8.44
CA PRO A 196 17.21 -13.68 9.47
C PRO A 196 18.25 -12.61 9.14
N LEU A 197 18.70 -12.56 7.87
CA LEU A 197 19.67 -11.56 7.40
C LEU A 197 19.13 -10.11 7.41
N VAL A 198 17.82 -9.93 7.32
CA VAL A 198 17.20 -8.60 7.45
C VAL A 198 17.06 -8.26 8.93
N LYS A 199 16.61 -9.21 9.76
CA LYS A 199 16.43 -9.01 11.21
C LYS A 199 17.74 -8.73 11.95
N ASN A 200 18.82 -9.40 11.58
CA ASN A 200 20.14 -9.20 12.21
C ASN A 200 20.92 -7.98 11.63
N GLY A 201 20.34 -7.28 10.64
CA GLY A 201 20.94 -6.11 10.01
C GLY A 201 22.10 -6.40 9.06
N SER A 202 22.24 -7.64 8.57
CA SER A 202 23.18 -7.98 7.50
C SER A 202 22.67 -7.54 6.12
N MET A 203 21.36 -7.28 5.98
CA MET A 203 20.73 -6.80 4.75
C MET A 203 19.64 -5.75 5.03
N PHE A 204 19.45 -4.81 4.11
CA PHE A 204 18.46 -3.74 4.19
C PHE A 204 17.52 -3.76 2.98
N LEU A 205 16.20 -3.73 3.23
CA LEU A 205 15.19 -3.58 2.18
C LEU A 205 15.14 -2.11 1.74
N GLN A 206 15.96 -1.75 0.75
CA GLN A 206 16.18 -0.38 0.30
C GLN A 206 16.09 -0.29 -1.23
N GLY A 207 15.31 0.66 -1.74
CA GLY A 207 15.15 0.87 -3.18
C GLY A 207 16.44 1.39 -3.85
N LYS A 208 16.65 1.04 -5.13
CA LYS A 208 17.83 1.46 -5.93
C LYS A 208 18.10 2.96 -5.85
N ALA A 209 17.09 3.79 -6.11
CA ALA A 209 17.24 5.25 -6.08
C ALA A 209 17.77 5.77 -4.73
N SER A 210 17.30 5.20 -3.61
CA SER A 210 17.77 5.60 -2.28
C SER A 210 19.21 5.18 -2.01
N SER A 211 19.65 4.03 -2.55
CA SER A 211 21.03 3.56 -2.37
C SER A 211 22.02 4.24 -3.30
N MET A 212 21.59 4.67 -4.48
CA MET A 212 22.43 5.44 -5.42
C MET A 212 22.96 6.74 -4.83
N VAL A 213 22.26 7.32 -3.86
CA VAL A 213 22.70 8.53 -3.15
C VAL A 213 24.09 8.36 -2.53
N ALA A 214 24.32 7.25 -1.82
CA ALA A 214 25.60 7.01 -1.16
C ALA A 214 26.72 6.79 -2.18
N VAL A 215 26.41 6.09 -3.28
CA VAL A 215 27.34 5.87 -4.41
C VAL A 215 27.70 7.21 -5.06
N ALA A 216 26.71 8.05 -5.36
CA ALA A 216 26.92 9.36 -5.96
C ALA A 216 27.72 10.31 -5.06
N LEU A 217 27.45 10.27 -3.74
CA LEU A 217 28.18 11.07 -2.76
C LEU A 217 29.64 10.61 -2.61
N SER A 218 29.91 9.31 -2.80
CA SER A 218 31.25 8.70 -2.70
C SER A 218 32.05 9.17 -1.47
N PRO A 219 31.50 9.04 -0.25
CA PRO A 219 32.16 9.53 0.95
C PRO A 219 33.48 8.79 1.19
N LYS A 220 34.53 9.54 1.56
CA LYS A 220 35.84 8.96 1.87
C LYS A 220 36.02 8.78 3.38
N PRO A 221 36.77 7.75 3.83
CA PRO A 221 37.13 7.60 5.24
C PRO A 221 37.70 8.90 5.82
N GLY A 222 37.26 9.27 7.02
CA GLY A 222 37.68 10.49 7.72
C GLY A 222 36.85 11.75 7.39
N TRP A 223 35.94 11.71 6.43
CA TRP A 223 35.00 12.82 6.21
C TRP A 223 34.11 13.04 7.43
N LYS A 224 34.08 14.28 7.92
CA LYS A 224 33.12 14.72 8.95
C LYS A 224 31.87 15.22 8.26
N VAL A 225 30.92 14.31 8.04
CA VAL A 225 29.63 14.66 7.45
C VAL A 225 28.81 15.45 8.47
N ARG A 226 28.57 16.74 8.20
CA ARG A 226 27.80 17.62 9.11
C ARG A 226 26.29 17.47 8.94
N ALA A 227 25.83 17.32 7.70
CA ALA A 227 24.43 17.08 7.35
C ALA A 227 24.36 16.38 6.00
N ILE A 228 23.37 15.50 5.81
CA ILE A 228 23.01 14.96 4.51
C ILE A 228 21.55 15.38 4.28
N LEU A 229 21.34 16.36 3.40
CA LEU A 229 20.00 16.73 2.99
C LEU A 229 19.62 15.86 1.79
N LEU A 230 18.86 14.80 2.08
CA LEU A 230 18.23 13.99 1.06
C LEU A 230 16.80 14.46 0.94
N ASP A 231 16.41 14.95 -0.23
CA ASP A 231 15.01 15.10 -0.60
C ASP A 231 14.59 13.88 -1.44
N PRO A 232 14.19 12.76 -0.84
CA PRO A 232 13.57 11.67 -1.57
C PRO A 232 12.11 12.03 -1.83
N SER A 233 11.85 13.11 -2.55
CA SER A 233 10.50 13.54 -2.97
C SER A 233 9.76 12.46 -3.79
N CYS A 234 10.47 11.39 -4.19
CA CYS A 234 9.92 10.22 -4.89
C CYS A 234 9.70 8.94 -4.05
N SER A 235 10.02 8.90 -2.75
CA SER A 235 9.96 7.64 -1.97
C SER A 235 8.64 7.41 -1.23
N GLY A 236 7.83 8.45 -0.98
CA GLY A 236 6.56 8.35 -0.25
C GLY A 236 6.66 7.80 1.19
N SER A 237 7.84 7.35 1.62
CA SER A 237 8.14 6.79 2.94
C SER A 237 8.91 7.82 3.77
N GLY A 238 8.19 8.85 4.19
CA GLY A 238 8.50 9.76 5.30
C GLY A 238 9.90 9.72 5.91
N ILE A 239 10.80 10.56 5.38
CA ILE A 239 11.79 11.27 6.22
C ILE A 239 11.26 12.68 6.59
N SER A 240 9.95 12.90 6.48
CA SER A 240 9.32 14.21 6.71
C SER A 240 8.58 14.34 8.05
N ALA A 241 8.32 13.25 8.77
CA ALA A 241 7.63 13.33 10.07
C ALA A 241 8.57 13.77 11.20
N GLU A 242 9.83 13.36 11.14
CA GLU A 242 10.91 13.88 11.97
C GLU A 242 12.09 14.12 11.05
N ARG A 243 12.17 15.32 10.48
CA ARG A 243 13.42 15.77 9.92
C ARG A 243 14.41 15.74 11.08
N LEU A 244 15.40 14.85 11.03
CA LEU A 244 16.38 14.64 12.10
C LEU A 244 17.34 15.84 12.25
N ASP A 245 16.91 17.03 11.83
CA ASP A 245 17.67 18.28 11.92
C ASP A 245 18.10 18.52 13.38
N HIS A 246 17.25 18.17 14.35
CA HIS A 246 17.56 18.27 15.78
C HIS A 246 18.75 17.40 16.26
N LEU A 247 19.18 16.43 15.45
CA LEU A 247 20.38 15.62 15.71
C LEU A 247 21.64 16.21 15.05
N LEU A 248 21.49 17.24 14.21
CA LEU A 248 22.63 17.93 13.62
C LEU A 248 23.29 18.81 14.69
N PRO A 249 24.63 18.81 14.80
CA PRO A 249 25.35 19.69 15.74
C PRO A 249 25.09 21.18 15.53
N SER A 250 24.54 21.55 14.37
CA SER A 250 24.18 22.92 14.00
C SER A 250 22.75 23.32 14.36
N TYR A 251 21.96 22.44 14.97
CA TYR A 251 20.57 22.76 15.32
C TYR A 251 20.51 23.64 16.56
N SER A 252 20.24 24.92 16.33
CA SER A 252 19.95 25.91 17.36
C SER A 252 18.45 26.01 17.54
N LYS A 253 17.94 25.91 18.77
CA LYS A 253 16.50 25.89 19.09
C LYS A 253 15.76 27.22 18.85
N GLY A 254 16.34 28.16 18.09
CA GLY A 254 15.91 29.56 17.98
C GLY A 254 15.60 30.05 16.57
N ASP A 255 15.85 29.26 15.51
CA ASP A 255 15.62 29.70 14.13
C ASP A 255 14.32 29.07 13.59
N LEU A 256 13.21 29.81 13.75
CA LEU A 256 11.93 29.59 13.07
C LEU A 256 11.69 30.75 12.09
#